data_AF-A0A0P9S2W4-F1
#
_entry.id   AF-A0A0P9S2W4-F1
#
_cell.length_a   1.000
_cell.length_b   1.000
_cell.length_c   1.000
_cell.angle_alpha   90.00
_cell.angle_beta   90.00
_cell.angle_gamma   90.00
#
_symmetry.space_group_name_H-M   'P 1'
#
loop_
_entity.id
_entity.type
_entity.pdbx_description
1 polymer ?
#
loop_
_entity_poly.entity_id
_entity_poly.type
_entity_poly.pdbx_seq_one_letter_code
_entity_poly.pdbx_strand_id
1 'polypeptide(L)' 'MLDQVWGGNVYVEERTVDVHIRRLRKALGDAYENLVQTVRGTGYRFSTKA' A
#
# COMPACT_ATOMS: atom_id res chain seq x y z
N MET A 1 -21.44 3.75 -9.59
CA MET A 1 -20.68 4.97 -9.22
C MET A 1 -19.93 4.74 -7.91
N LEU A 2 -19.00 3.77 -7.91
CA LEU A 2 -17.86 3.72 -6.96
C LEU A 2 -16.70 2.82 -7.49
N ASP A 3 -16.65 2.58 -8.80
CA ASP A 3 -15.60 1.78 -9.46
C ASP A 3 -14.35 2.59 -9.83
N GLN A 4 -14.35 3.89 -9.50
CA GLN A 4 -13.54 4.88 -10.20
C GLN A 4 -12.28 5.31 -9.46
N VAL A 5 -11.68 4.42 -8.69
CA VAL A 5 -10.34 4.74 -8.17
C VAL A 5 -9.40 3.55 -8.29
N TRP A 6 -9.80 2.35 -7.88
CA TRP A 6 -8.91 1.17 -7.89
C TRP A 6 -9.72 -0.05 -8.32
N GLY A 7 -10.00 -0.14 -9.62
CA GLY A 7 -10.72 -1.25 -10.22
C GLY A 7 -9.97 -2.56 -9.99
N GLY A 8 -10.47 -3.35 -9.04
CA GLY A 8 -10.61 -4.82 -9.02
C GLY A 8 -9.42 -5.74 -9.32
N ASN A 9 -8.28 -5.30 -9.82
CA ASN A 9 -7.24 -6.21 -10.23
C ASN A 9 -5.87 -5.53 -10.36
N VAL A 10 -5.40 -4.92 -9.27
CA VAL A 10 -3.98 -4.56 -9.17
C VAL A 10 -3.22 -5.85 -8.89
N TYR A 11 -3.13 -6.71 -9.91
CA TYR A 11 -2.28 -7.90 -9.94
C TYR A 11 -0.85 -7.45 -10.22
N VAL A 12 -0.31 -6.62 -9.34
CA VAL A 12 1.09 -6.23 -9.42
C VAL A 12 1.86 -7.35 -8.77
N GLU A 13 2.83 -7.92 -9.50
CA GLU A 13 3.72 -8.97 -9.03
C GLU A 13 4.09 -8.75 -7.57
N GLU A 14 3.48 -9.56 -6.69
CA GLU A 14 3.40 -9.34 -5.24
C GLU A 14 4.80 -9.14 -4.64
N ARG A 15 5.79 -9.85 -5.20
CA ARG A 15 7.18 -9.85 -4.74
C ARG A 15 7.95 -8.56 -5.08
N THR A 16 7.60 -7.85 -6.16
CA THR A 16 8.27 -6.60 -6.54
C THR A 16 7.71 -5.44 -5.73
N VAL A 17 6.38 -5.41 -5.52
CA VAL A 17 5.71 -4.38 -4.72
C VAL A 17 6.18 -4.39 -3.27
N ASP A 18 6.27 -5.57 -2.66
CA ASP A 18 6.65 -5.69 -1.26
C ASP A 18 8.01 -5.06 -0.96
N VAL A 19 8.97 -5.23 -1.88
CA VAL A 19 10.30 -4.60 -1.76
C VAL A 19 10.18 -3.08 -1.83
N HIS A 20 9.40 -2.55 -2.77
CA HIS A 20 9.18 -1.11 -2.90
C HIS A 20 8.44 -0.52 -1.70
N ILE A 21 7.41 -1.21 -1.19
CA ILE A 21 6.68 -0.78 0.00
C ILE A 21 7.57 -0.81 1.24
N ARG A 22 8.42 -1.85 1.39
CA ARG A 22 9.37 -1.92 2.49
C ARG A 22 10.40 -0.80 2.43
N ARG A 23 10.91 -0.47 1.23
CA ARG A 23 11.83 0.66 1.03
C ARG A 23 11.14 1.99 1.29
N LEU A 24 9.89 2.15 0.84
CA LEU A 24 9.08 3.35 1.07
C LEU A 24 8.84 3.58 2.56
N ARG A 25 8.39 2.56 3.31
CA ARG A 25 8.21 2.65 4.77
C ARG A 25 9.48 3.09 5.49
N LYS A 26 10.62 2.52 5.12
CA LYS A 26 11.93 2.94 5.65
C LYS A 26 12.28 4.39 5.30
N ALA A 27 11.99 4.84 4.08
CA ALA A 27 12.25 6.21 3.65
C ALA A 27 11.34 7.24 4.33
N LEU A 28 10.11 6.84 4.66
CA LEU A 28 9.15 7.65 5.43
C LEU A 28 9.58 7.78 6.90
N GLY A 29 10.30 6.79 7.43
CA GLY A 29 10.73 6.73 8.83
C GLY A 29 9.59 6.35 9.77
N ASP A 30 9.95 6.02 11.01
CA ASP A 30 9.07 5.41 12.01
C ASP A 30 7.81 6.24 12.31
N ALA A 31 7.90 7.58 12.18
CA ALA A 31 6.78 8.48 12.37
C ALA A 31 5.67 8.33 11.31
N TYR A 32 6.02 7.87 10.11
CA TYR A 32 5.14 7.91 8.94
C TYR A 32 5.00 6.56 8.22
N GLU A 33 5.72 5.51 8.63
CA GLU A 33 5.61 4.19 8.01
C GLU A 33 4.18 3.60 8.09
N ASN A 34 3.45 3.95 9.15
CA ASN A 34 2.08 3.52 9.41
C ASN A 34 1.06 4.12 8.42
N LEU A 35 1.45 5.15 7.66
CA LEU A 35 0.59 5.73 6.62
C LEU A 35 0.35 4.75 5.47
N VAL A 36 1.27 3.80 5.25
CA VAL A 36 1.13 2.75 4.24
C VAL A 36 0.63 1.48 4.94
N GLN A 37 -0.66 1.21 4.83
CA GLN A 37 -1.34 0.08 5.47
C GLN A 37 -1.43 -1.13 4.56
N THR A 38 -1.24 -2.32 5.10
CA THR A 38 -1.45 -3.59 4.39
C THR A 38 -2.90 -4.01 4.52
N VAL A 39 -3.58 -4.18 3.38
CA VAL A 39 -4.95 -4.69 3.26
C VAL A 39 -4.88 -6.13 2.78
N ARG A 40 -5.17 -7.08 3.67
CA ARG A 40 -5.12 -8.52 3.36
C ARG A 40 -6.05 -8.84 2.20
N GLY A 41 -5.53 -9.57 1.21
CA GLY A 41 -6.29 -9.98 0.02
C GLY A 41 -6.54 -8.88 -1.01
N THR A 42 -5.97 -7.67 -0.82
CA THR A 42 -6.14 -6.54 -1.77
C THR A 42 -4.83 -5.82 -2.09
N GLY A 43 -3.90 -5.70 -1.12
CA GLY A 43 -2.60 -5.07 -1.33
C GLY A 43 -2.30 -3.99 -0.29
N TYR A 44 -1.94 -2.79 -0.75
CA TYR A 44 -1.51 -1.68 0.10
C TYR A 44 -2.37 -0.43 -0.10
N ARG A 45 -2.58 0.34 0.96
CA ARG A 45 -3.35 1.59 0.93
C ARG A 45 -2.62 2.69 1.70
N PHE A 46 -2.71 3.93 1.21
CA PHE A 46 -2.32 5.11 1.98
C PHE A 46 -3.47 5.61 2.86
N SER A 47 -3.24 5.81 4.16
CA SER A 47 -4.22 6.31 5.12
C SER A 47 -3.55 7.19 6.17
N THR A 48 -4.14 8.35 6.47
CA THR A 48 -3.73 9.22 7.59
C THR A 48 -4.45 8.88 8.89
N LYS A 49 -5.43 7.96 8.83
CA LYS A 49 -6.11 7.42 10.01
C LYS A 49 -5.36 6.17 10.46
N ALA A 50 -4.82 6.23 11.67
CA ALA A 50 -4.24 5.10 12.39
C ALA A 50 -5.29 4.00 12.60
#